data_AF-H0VTY6-F1
#
_entry.id   AF-H0VTY6-F1
#
_cell.length_a   1.000
_cell.length_b   1.000
_cell.length_c   1.000
_cell.angle_alpha   90.00
_cell.angle_beta   90.00
_cell.angle_gamma   90.00
#
_symmetry.space_group_name_H-M   'P 1'
#
loop_
_entity.id
_entity.type
_entity.pdbx_description
1 polymer ?
#
loop_
_entity_poly.entity_id
_entity_poly.type
_entity_poly.pdbx_seq_one_letter_code
_entity_poly.pdbx_strand_id
1 'polypeptide(L)'
;MAEANGPNEAAAEGEPGGSIPESVPPGTTISRVKLLDTMVDTFLQKLVAAGRRPSGMPEKDLCSVLAPYFLQQRDTLRHHVQKQEAKNQELAEAVLAGRRRVEELQQQVQARQQAWQALHRERRKLAVVLKEPK
;
A
#
# COMPACT_ATOMS: atom_id res chain seq x y z
N MET A 1 5.87 27.27 -17.20
CA MET A 1 7.28 26.90 -17.43
C MET A 1 7.35 25.39 -17.42
N ALA A 2 7.55 24.82 -18.60
CA ALA A 2 7.69 23.39 -18.84
C ALA A 2 9.10 23.21 -19.41
N GLU A 3 9.91 22.35 -18.82
CA GLU A 3 11.06 21.78 -19.54
C GLU A 3 11.18 20.31 -19.15
N ALA A 4 10.91 19.48 -20.16
CA ALA A 4 11.35 18.11 -20.27
C ALA A 4 12.85 18.13 -20.62
N ASN A 5 13.64 17.29 -19.98
CA ASN A 5 15.00 16.98 -20.44
C ASN A 5 15.14 15.47 -20.54
N GLY A 6 15.06 14.97 -21.78
CA GLY A 6 15.80 13.78 -22.18
C GLY A 6 17.19 14.19 -22.66
N PRO A 7 18.10 13.22 -22.81
CA PRO A 7 19.02 13.31 -23.94
C PRO A 7 18.98 12.05 -24.81
N ASN A 8 18.91 12.31 -26.11
CA ASN A 8 19.23 11.42 -27.21
C ASN A 8 20.61 11.82 -27.73
N GLU A 9 21.52 10.87 -27.95
CA GLU A 9 22.57 10.81 -29.00
C GLU A 9 23.45 9.57 -28.70
N ALA A 10 23.46 8.54 -29.55
CA ALA A 10 24.11 8.42 -30.85
C ALA A 10 25.59 7.97 -30.76
N ALA A 11 25.80 6.79 -31.36
CA ALA A 11 26.99 6.04 -31.71
C ALA A 11 28.34 6.79 -31.85
N ALA A 12 29.41 6.17 -31.31
CA ALA A 12 30.57 5.69 -32.08
C ALA A 12 31.52 4.83 -31.22
N GLU A 13 31.77 3.61 -31.71
CA GLU A 13 32.99 2.79 -31.68
C GLU A 13 34.16 3.19 -30.75
N GLY A 14 34.61 2.22 -29.96
CA GLY A 14 35.86 2.26 -29.22
C GLY A 14 36.05 1.05 -28.31
N GLU A 15 36.50 -0.08 -28.87
CA GLU A 15 37.25 -1.11 -28.13
C GLU A 15 38.38 -0.45 -27.31
N PRO A 16 38.63 -0.89 -26.06
CA PRO A 16 39.64 -1.95 -25.90
C PRO A 16 39.33 -2.96 -24.79
N GLY A 17 39.81 -4.18 -25.04
CA GLY A 17 39.62 -5.37 -24.23
C GLY A 17 40.11 -5.29 -22.78
N GLY A 18 39.64 -6.29 -22.02
CA GLY A 18 39.95 -6.41 -20.61
C GLY A 18 39.26 -7.56 -19.89
N SER A 19 39.46 -8.78 -20.39
CA SER A 19 39.46 -10.03 -19.62
C SER A 19 38.15 -10.49 -18.95
N ILE A 20 37.46 -11.41 -19.63
CA ILE A 20 36.47 -12.33 -19.06
C ILE A 20 37.25 -13.47 -18.36
N PRO A 21 36.92 -13.87 -17.12
CA PRO A 21 37.49 -15.10 -16.57
C PRO A 21 36.88 -16.30 -17.31
N GLU A 22 37.62 -16.78 -18.30
CA GLU A 22 37.43 -18.06 -18.96
C GLU A 22 37.81 -19.18 -17.99
N SER A 23 36.82 -19.97 -17.55
CA SER A 23 37.01 -21.40 -17.27
C SER A 23 35.66 -22.11 -17.18
N VAL A 24 35.07 -22.41 -18.33
CA VAL A 24 34.12 -23.53 -18.45
C VAL A 24 34.84 -24.61 -19.27
N PRO A 25 34.93 -25.85 -18.78
CA PRO A 25 35.66 -26.91 -19.49
C PRO A 25 35.00 -27.23 -20.84
N PRO A 26 35.78 -27.44 -21.92
CA PRO A 26 35.25 -27.79 -23.22
C PRO A 26 34.85 -29.26 -23.21
N GLY A 27 33.56 -29.58 -23.36
CA GLY A 27 33.13 -30.96 -23.52
C GLY A 27 31.68 -31.33 -23.22
N THR A 28 30.82 -30.39 -22.79
CA THR A 28 29.43 -30.74 -22.44
C THR A 28 28.43 -30.19 -23.45
N THR A 29 28.61 -30.48 -24.74
CA THR A 29 27.48 -30.52 -25.66
C THR A 29 26.63 -31.73 -25.28
N ILE A 30 25.75 -31.58 -24.29
CA ILE A 30 24.74 -32.60 -24.01
C ILE A 30 23.97 -32.81 -25.32
N SER A 31 24.13 -33.99 -25.91
CA SER A 31 23.36 -34.40 -27.08
C SER A 31 21.89 -34.10 -26.81
N ARG A 32 21.17 -33.51 -27.78
CA ARG A 32 19.75 -33.18 -27.65
C ARG A 32 18.92 -34.35 -27.12
N VAL A 33 19.32 -35.58 -27.47
CA VAL A 33 18.72 -36.82 -26.98
C VAL A 33 18.95 -36.99 -25.47
N LYS A 34 20.18 -36.83 -24.97
CA LYS A 34 20.48 -36.91 -23.53
C LYS A 34 19.77 -35.81 -22.73
N LEU A 35 19.56 -34.63 -23.34
CA LEU A 35 18.79 -33.55 -22.72
C LEU A 35 17.30 -33.92 -22.62
N LEU A 36 16.74 -34.51 -23.68
CA LEU A 36 15.38 -35.02 -23.69
C LEU A 36 15.17 -36.10 -22.64
N ASP A 37 16.07 -37.10 -22.55
CA ASP A 37 16.00 -38.16 -21.55
C ASP A 37 16.01 -37.57 -20.13
N THR A 38 16.90 -36.62 -19.86
CA THR A 38 16.97 -35.94 -18.56
C THR A 38 15.69 -35.15 -18.26
N MET A 39 15.11 -34.45 -19.25
CA MET A 39 13.84 -33.73 -19.07
C MET A 39 12.68 -34.70 -18.80
N VAL A 40 12.64 -35.84 -19.50
CA VAL A 40 11.62 -36.88 -19.31
C VAL A 40 11.75 -37.51 -17.92
N ASP A 41 12.95 -37.90 -17.50
CA ASP A 41 13.19 -38.49 -16.19
C ASP A 41 12.83 -37.53 -15.05
N THR A 42 13.27 -36.27 -15.13
CA THR A 42 12.95 -35.26 -14.14
C THR A 42 11.46 -34.90 -14.12
N PHE A 43 10.80 -34.89 -15.29
CA PHE A 43 9.36 -34.69 -15.39
C PHE A 43 8.60 -35.85 -14.77
N LEU A 44 8.92 -37.11 -15.11
CA LEU A 44 8.28 -38.29 -14.56
C LEU A 44 8.48 -38.38 -13.05
N GLN A 45 9.67 -38.08 -12.54
CA GLN A 45 9.94 -38.05 -11.11
C GLN A 45 9.06 -37.02 -10.37
N LYS A 46 8.94 -35.80 -10.91
CA LYS A 46 8.06 -34.76 -10.36
C LYS A 46 6.58 -35.12 -10.49
N LEU A 47 6.18 -35.75 -11.59
CA LEU A 47 4.80 -36.13 -11.87
C LEU A 47 4.33 -37.27 -10.96
N VAL A 48 5.17 -38.29 -10.75
CA VAL A 48 4.93 -39.38 -9.80
C VAL A 48 4.84 -38.84 -8.37
N ALA A 49 5.74 -37.94 -7.98
CA ALA A 49 5.70 -37.30 -6.67
C ALA A 49 4.45 -36.44 -6.45
N ALA A 50 3.96 -35.76 -7.49
CA ALA A 50 2.77 -34.92 -7.42
C ALA A 50 1.45 -35.70 -7.55
N GLY A 51 1.47 -36.93 -8.06
CA GLY A 51 0.26 -37.71 -8.39
C GLY A 51 -0.68 -37.02 -9.38
N ARG A 52 -0.21 -35.99 -10.10
CA ARG A 52 -1.04 -35.16 -10.98
C ARG A 52 -1.01 -35.69 -12.40
N ARG A 53 -2.18 -36.04 -12.92
CA ARG A 53 -2.43 -36.18 -14.35
C ARG A 53 -3.43 -35.10 -14.77
N PRO A 54 -3.37 -34.59 -16.01
CA PRO A 54 -4.43 -33.76 -16.56
C PRO A 54 -5.78 -34.46 -16.35
N SER A 55 -6.76 -33.73 -15.85
CA SER A 55 -8.07 -34.30 -15.53
C SER A 55 -8.90 -34.61 -16.78
N GLY A 56 -8.46 -34.12 -17.95
CA GLY A 56 -9.23 -34.19 -19.20
C GLY A 56 -10.28 -33.09 -19.32
N MET A 57 -10.42 -32.25 -18.29
CA MET A 57 -11.31 -31.09 -18.27
C MET A 57 -10.46 -29.81 -18.33
N PRO A 58 -10.47 -29.08 -19.46
CA PRO A 58 -9.53 -27.98 -19.68
C PRO A 58 -9.70 -26.86 -18.64
N GLU A 59 -10.92 -26.57 -18.18
CA GLU A 59 -11.19 -25.55 -17.18
C GLU A 59 -10.51 -25.89 -15.85
N LYS A 60 -10.60 -27.14 -15.42
CA LYS A 60 -10.02 -27.60 -14.15
C LYS A 60 -8.50 -27.57 -14.18
N ASP A 61 -7.92 -28.03 -15.29
CA ASP A 61 -6.47 -28.05 -15.47
C ASP A 61 -5.92 -26.63 -15.56
N LEU A 62 -6.61 -25.72 -16.26
CA LEU A 62 -6.27 -24.31 -16.32
C LEU A 62 -6.38 -23.62 -14.95
N CYS A 63 -7.49 -23.82 -14.23
CA CYS A 63 -7.65 -23.27 -12.88
C CYS A 63 -6.54 -23.73 -11.94
N SER A 64 -6.08 -24.98 -12.04
CA SER A 64 -4.97 -25.46 -11.23
C SER A 64 -3.65 -24.76 -11.53
N VAL A 65 -3.39 -24.40 -12.79
CA VAL A 65 -2.18 -23.68 -13.20
C VAL A 65 -2.26 -22.21 -12.76
N LEU A 66 -3.45 -21.60 -12.87
CA LEU A 66 -3.65 -20.18 -12.56
C LEU A 66 -3.86 -19.89 -11.07
N ALA A 67 -4.32 -20.86 -10.28
CA ALA A 67 -4.58 -20.72 -8.85
C ALA A 67 -3.49 -19.99 -8.06
N PRO A 68 -2.18 -20.33 -8.16
CA PRO A 68 -1.15 -19.62 -7.41
C PRO A 68 -1.10 -18.11 -7.70
N TYR A 69 -1.31 -17.70 -8.96
CA TYR A 69 -1.29 -16.29 -9.35
C TYR A 69 -2.47 -15.51 -8.77
N PHE A 70 -3.69 -16.08 -8.85
CA PHE A 70 -4.87 -15.45 -8.29
C PHE A 70 -4.82 -15.39 -6.75
N LEU A 71 -4.26 -16.40 -6.10
CA LEU A 71 -4.04 -16.37 -4.65
C LEU A 71 -3.05 -15.26 -4.27
N GLN A 72 -1.91 -15.15 -4.97
CA GLN A 72 -0.94 -14.09 -4.75
C GLN A 72 -1.55 -12.70 -4.98
N GLN A 73 -2.36 -12.53 -6.04
CA GLN A 73 -3.06 -11.28 -6.32
C GLN A 73 -4.03 -10.92 -5.20
N ARG A 74 -4.86 -11.89 -4.76
CA ARG A 74 -5.81 -11.70 -3.67
C ARG A 74 -5.11 -11.29 -2.38
N ASP A 75 -4.02 -11.97 -2.02
CA ASP A 75 -3.32 -11.73 -0.77
C ASP A 75 -2.63 -10.34 -0.77
N THR A 76 -2.11 -9.92 -1.93
CA THR A 76 -1.55 -8.57 -2.13
C THR A 76 -2.62 -7.49 -1.96
N LEU A 77 -3.77 -7.64 -2.64
CA LEU A 77 -4.90 -6.72 -2.51
C LEU A 77 -5.41 -6.66 -1.08
N ARG A 78 -5.52 -7.82 -0.42
CA ARG A 78 -5.94 -7.91 0.99
C ARG A 78 -4.99 -7.14 1.89
N HIS A 79 -3.68 -7.27 1.69
CA HIS A 79 -2.69 -6.52 2.46
C HIS A 79 -2.85 -5.00 2.26
N HIS A 80 -3.06 -4.54 1.02
CA HIS A 80 -3.30 -3.12 0.74
C HIS A 80 -4.59 -2.60 1.40
N VAL A 81 -5.68 -3.37 1.35
CA VAL A 81 -6.95 -3.02 2.01
C VAL A 81 -6.76 -2.91 3.51
N GLN A 82 -6.16 -3.92 4.16
CA GLN A 82 -5.92 -3.91 5.60
C GLN A 82 -5.03 -2.75 6.03
N LYS A 83 -3.99 -2.44 5.24
CA LYS A 83 -3.11 -1.30 5.49
C LYS A 83 -3.88 0.03 5.43
N GLN A 84 -4.83 0.15 4.50
CA GLN A 84 -5.65 1.36 4.38
C GLN A 84 -6.69 1.44 5.50
N GLU A 85 -7.32 0.33 5.87
CA GLU A 85 -8.28 0.25 6.97
C GLU A 85 -7.65 0.66 8.30
N ALA A 86 -6.43 0.18 8.60
CA ALA A 86 -5.71 0.58 9.82
C ALA A 86 -5.45 2.10 9.88
N LYS A 87 -5.00 2.69 8.77
CA LYS A 87 -4.82 4.16 8.68
C LYS A 87 -6.14 4.91 8.83
N ASN A 88 -7.22 4.40 8.23
CA ASN A 88 -8.53 5.02 8.33
C ASN A 88 -9.07 4.95 9.77
N GLN A 89 -8.79 3.87 10.51
CA GLN A 89 -9.13 3.77 11.93
C GLN A 89 -8.40 4.82 12.75
N GLU A 90 -7.08 4.96 12.58
CA GLU A 90 -6.29 5.99 13.25
C GLU A 90 -6.80 7.41 12.94
N LEU A 91 -7.11 7.69 11.67
CA LEU A 91 -7.68 8.97 11.26
C LEU A 91 -9.07 9.19 11.86
N ALA A 92 -9.91 8.16 11.94
CA ALA A 92 -11.23 8.25 12.55
C ALA A 92 -11.13 8.58 14.05
N GLU A 93 -10.19 7.96 14.76
CA GLU A 93 -9.90 8.27 16.17
C GLU A 93 -9.43 9.72 16.34
N ALA A 94 -8.50 10.18 15.50
CA ALA A 94 -8.03 11.56 15.52
C ALA A 94 -9.16 12.56 15.26
N VAL A 95 -10.07 12.24 14.33
CA VAL A 95 -11.24 13.06 14.03
C VAL A 95 -12.21 13.08 15.21
N LEU A 96 -12.48 11.94 15.86
CA LEU A 96 -13.32 11.90 17.06
C LEU A 96 -12.71 12.70 18.21
N ALA A 97 -11.40 12.58 18.44
CA ALA A 97 -10.69 13.39 19.42
C ALA A 97 -10.78 14.89 19.09
N GLY A 98 -10.64 15.24 17.80
CA GLY A 98 -10.83 16.60 17.32
C GLY A 98 -12.24 17.15 17.58
N ARG A 99 -13.28 16.36 17.31
CA ARG A 99 -14.68 16.75 17.58
C ARG A 99 -14.92 17.05 19.06
N ARG A 100 -14.42 16.20 19.96
CA ARG A 100 -14.52 16.42 21.42
C ARG A 100 -13.88 17.74 21.84
N ARG A 101 -12.68 18.04 21.33
CA ARG A 101 -11.99 19.31 21.61
C ARG A 101 -12.80 20.52 21.13
N VAL A 102 -13.44 20.42 19.96
CA VAL A 102 -14.31 21.49 19.45
C VAL A 102 -15.53 21.69 20.35
N GLU A 103 -16.17 20.60 20.80
CA GLU A 103 -17.30 20.67 21.74
C GLU A 103 -16.90 21.34 23.07
N GLU A 104 -15.76 20.96 23.64
CA GLU A 104 -15.22 21.58 24.86
C GLU A 104 -14.98 23.08 24.68
N LEU A 105 -14.37 23.47 23.55
CA LEU A 105 -14.12 24.88 23.24
C LEU A 105 -15.44 25.65 23.06
N GLN A 106 -16.43 25.06 22.41
CA GLN A 106 -17.75 25.65 22.27
C GLN A 106 -18.41 25.89 23.64
N GLN A 107 -18.32 24.91 24.56
CA GLN A 107 -18.81 25.07 25.92
C GLN A 107 -18.09 26.19 26.67
N GLN A 108 -16.76 26.28 26.55
CA GLN A 108 -15.98 27.36 27.17
C GLN A 108 -16.38 28.74 26.63
N VAL A 109 -16.57 28.85 25.31
CA VAL A 109 -17.02 30.10 24.67
C VAL A 109 -18.40 30.50 25.17
N GLN A 110 -19.35 29.55 25.24
CA GLN A 110 -20.69 29.82 25.79
C GLN A 110 -20.64 30.24 27.27
N ALA A 111 -19.86 29.54 28.09
CA ALA A 111 -19.72 29.87 29.51
C ALA A 111 -19.17 31.28 29.71
N ARG A 112 -18.13 31.67 28.94
CA ARG A 112 -17.58 33.03 28.95
C ARG A 112 -18.63 34.06 28.52
N GLN A 113 -19.37 33.77 27.45
CA GLN A 113 -20.43 34.66 26.98
C GLN A 113 -21.50 34.89 28.05
N GLN A 114 -21.95 33.82 28.71
CA GLN A 114 -22.94 33.90 29.79
C GLN A 114 -22.41 34.68 30.99
N ALA A 115 -21.15 34.46 31.39
CA ALA A 115 -20.51 35.21 32.47
C ALA A 115 -20.47 36.72 32.16
N TRP A 116 -20.12 37.09 30.93
CA TRP A 116 -20.15 38.49 30.49
C TRP A 116 -21.55 39.09 30.50
N GLN A 117 -22.56 38.33 30.06
CA GLN A 117 -23.95 38.78 30.12
C GLN A 117 -24.42 39.00 31.58
N ALA A 118 -24.05 38.11 32.50
CA ALA A 118 -24.38 38.24 33.91
C ALA A 118 -23.75 39.51 34.52
N LEU A 119 -22.44 39.72 34.30
CA LEU A 119 -21.74 40.92 34.76
C LEU A 119 -22.40 42.21 34.22
N HIS A 120 -22.77 42.21 32.93
CA HIS A 120 -23.43 43.35 32.32
C HIS A 120 -24.83 43.62 32.90
N ARG A 121 -25.60 42.57 33.25
CA ARG A 121 -26.89 42.72 33.95
C ARG A 121 -26.70 43.31 35.35
N GLU A 122 -25.74 42.83 36.12
CA GLU A 122 -25.43 43.39 37.45
C GLU A 122 -25.00 44.86 37.37
N ARG A 123 -24.14 45.19 36.39
CA ARG A 123 -23.76 46.58 36.13
C ARG A 123 -24.97 47.47 35.85
N ARG A 124 -25.95 46.99 35.08
CA ARG A 124 -27.20 47.72 34.81
C ARG A 124 -28.03 47.93 36.07
N LYS A 125 -28.18 46.90 36.92
CA LYS A 125 -28.91 47.01 38.19
C LYS A 125 -28.26 48.04 39.12
N LEU A 126 -26.93 47.98 39.28
CA LEU A 126 -26.18 48.94 40.08
C LEU A 126 -26.36 50.38 39.57
N ALA A 127 -26.36 50.57 38.24
CA ALA A 127 -26.58 51.89 37.65
C ALA A 127 -27.99 52.47 37.91
N VAL A 128 -29.01 51.62 38.08
CA VAL A 128 -30.35 52.06 38.47
C VAL A 128 -30.36 52.49 39.93
N VAL A 129 -29.79 51.67 40.83
CA VAL A 129 -29.68 51.99 42.27
C VAL A 129 -28.92 53.30 42.51
N LEU A 130 -27.83 53.54 41.78
CA LEU A 130 -27.05 54.77 41.90
C LEU A 130 -27.73 56.00 41.29
N LYS A 131 -28.76 55.83 40.45
CA LYS A 131 -29.49 56.92 39.80
C LYS A 131 -30.73 57.38 40.58
N GLU A 132 -31.19 56.66 41.59
CA GLU A 132 -32.29 57.15 42.43
C GLU A 132 -31.81 58.31 43.30
N PRO A 133 -32.35 59.54 43.13
CA PRO A 133 -31.99 60.67 43.97
C PRO A 133 -32.68 60.55 45.34
N LYS A 134 -31.97 60.97 46.39
CA LYS A 134 -32.55 61.26 47.71
C LYS A 134 -33.41 62.51 47.67
#